data_AF-A0A8S4GJL0-F1
#
_entry.id   AF-A0A8S4GJL0-F1
#
_cell.length_a   1.000
_cell.length_b   1.000
_cell.length_c   1.000
_cell.angle_alpha   90.00
_cell.angle_beta   90.00
_cell.angle_gamma   90.00
#
_symmetry.space_group_name_H-M   'P 1'
#
loop_
_entity.id
_entity.type
_entity.pdbx_description
1 polymer ?
#
loop_
_entity_poly.entity_id
_entity_poly.type
_entity_poly.pdbx_seq_one_letter_code
_entity_poly.pdbx_strand_id
1 'polypeptide(L)'
;MDPYKAANIRLTNLLSGVGSGDDEMFDQILREEAPWTKVGFALGSGGLVAAGASLICFLCELAGQRADILGGATLTLDSLAAAAVGLVAGIPLAGLRAVIWGPDIRSRLSSVNKMVELEEEYYQPILAGMNDVQAAITLTSEVLPTLLILLPAAQYGLTFSYGVYCELTAQLVHAKDLDVTATSETLALLTTAALTAIGQLVNGSISEEQKQTVDDALENADRYYRLMWMQPGRTQEDAQDARRAFEYVARTYVDTWQEASRLSAMLAAGEVIYLGLLWRATGDLWAPFVAAMLPHMVDFYFVRKRMDTASA
;
A
#
# COMPACT_ATOMS: atom_id res chain seq x y z
N MET A 1 26.15 27.92 -0.33
CA MET A 1 25.15 26.85 -0.57
C MET A 1 24.72 26.36 0.78
N ASP A 2 23.42 26.23 1.03
CA ASP A 2 22.90 25.73 2.32
C ASP A 2 23.48 24.32 2.62
N PRO A 3 24.13 24.10 3.78
CA PRO A 3 24.73 22.81 4.14
C PRO A 3 23.71 21.66 4.14
N TYR A 4 22.45 21.92 4.48
CA TYR A 4 21.40 20.90 4.46
C TYR A 4 21.01 20.50 3.03
N LYS A 5 20.95 21.46 2.11
CA LYS A 5 20.69 21.18 0.69
C LYS A 5 21.84 20.38 0.06
N ALA A 6 23.07 20.72 0.39
CA ALA A 6 24.25 19.98 -0.08
C ALA A 6 24.29 18.55 0.50
N ALA A 7 23.96 18.39 1.80
CA ALA A 7 23.83 17.09 2.44
C ALA A 7 22.73 16.24 1.79
N ASN A 8 21.57 16.83 1.48
CA ASN A 8 20.48 16.13 0.82
C ASN A 8 20.86 15.62 -0.58
N ILE A 9 21.41 16.49 -1.44
CA ILE A 9 21.89 16.09 -2.77
C ILE A 9 22.89 14.95 -2.67
N ARG A 10 23.78 15.02 -1.68
CA ARG A 10 24.78 13.99 -1.48
C ARG A 10 24.18 12.67 -1.00
N LEU A 11 23.24 12.70 -0.07
CA LEU A 11 22.51 11.50 0.35
C LEU A 11 21.76 10.88 -0.83
N THR A 12 21.05 11.70 -1.62
CA THR A 12 20.37 11.23 -2.83
C THR A 12 21.34 10.58 -3.83
N ASN A 13 22.52 11.18 -4.05
CA ASN A 13 23.53 10.59 -4.95
C ASN A 13 24.16 9.30 -4.41
N LEU A 14 24.25 9.14 -3.09
CA LEU A 14 24.68 7.89 -2.48
C LEU A 14 23.63 6.80 -2.68
N LEU A 15 22.35 7.17 -2.53
CA LEU A 15 21.22 6.25 -2.64
C LEU A 15 20.83 5.94 -4.08
N SER A 16 21.12 6.82 -5.05
CA SER A 16 20.81 6.60 -6.46
C SER A 16 21.60 5.46 -7.12
N GLY A 17 22.59 4.90 -6.40
CA GLY A 17 23.29 3.68 -6.80
C GLY A 17 23.04 2.51 -5.85
N VAL A 18 22.11 2.67 -4.91
CA VAL A 18 21.75 1.68 -3.89
C VAL A 18 20.27 1.37 -4.02
N GLY A 19 20.04 0.36 -4.83
CA GLY A 19 18.79 -0.33 -5.08
C GLY A 19 19.15 -1.62 -5.79
N SER A 20 18.23 -2.59 -5.81
CA SER A 20 18.50 -3.76 -6.64
C SER A 20 18.48 -3.28 -8.08
N GLY A 21 19.61 -3.39 -8.79
CA GLY A 21 19.65 -3.10 -10.22
C GLY A 21 18.64 -3.95 -11.00
N ASP A 22 18.16 -5.03 -10.38
CA ASP A 22 17.09 -5.89 -10.85
C ASP A 22 15.73 -5.17 -10.84
N ASP A 23 15.39 -4.39 -9.81
CA ASP A 23 14.14 -3.62 -9.75
C ASP A 23 14.13 -2.49 -10.80
N GLU A 24 15.24 -1.75 -10.93
CA GLU A 24 15.38 -0.72 -11.96
C GLU A 24 15.31 -1.32 -13.38
N MET A 25 15.97 -2.46 -13.59
CA MET A 25 15.89 -3.20 -14.85
C MET A 25 14.46 -3.69 -15.11
N PHE A 26 13.77 -4.21 -14.09
CA PHE A 26 12.40 -4.69 -14.21
C PHE A 26 11.44 -3.54 -14.53
N ASP A 27 11.59 -2.40 -13.87
CA ASP A 27 10.82 -1.18 -14.16
C ASP A 27 11.08 -0.67 -15.56
N GLN A 28 12.34 -0.71 -16.03
CA GLN A 28 12.67 -0.34 -17.40
C GLN A 28 12.03 -1.30 -18.41
N ILE A 29 12.13 -2.61 -18.18
CA ILE A 29 11.48 -3.63 -19.01
C ILE A 29 9.97 -3.38 -19.04
N LEU A 30 9.35 -3.17 -17.88
CA LEU A 30 7.93 -2.87 -17.77
C LEU A 30 7.58 -1.59 -18.53
N ARG A 31 8.39 -0.52 -18.47
CA ARG A 31 8.12 0.72 -19.23
C ARG A 31 8.11 0.49 -20.73
N GLU A 32 9.08 -0.26 -21.25
CA GLU A 32 9.28 -0.53 -22.68
C GLU A 32 8.30 -1.56 -23.25
N GLU A 33 7.70 -2.40 -22.40
CA GLU A 33 6.81 -3.48 -22.81
C GLU A 33 5.50 -2.96 -23.43
N ALA A 34 4.94 -3.73 -24.38
CA ALA A 34 3.68 -3.36 -25.02
C ALA A 34 2.52 -3.30 -23.99
N PRO A 35 1.63 -2.28 -24.06
CA PRO A 35 0.56 -2.08 -23.07
C PRO A 35 -0.35 -3.30 -22.85
N TRP A 36 -0.67 -4.04 -23.91
CA TRP A 36 -1.49 -5.25 -23.81
C TRP A 36 -0.79 -6.41 -23.10
N THR A 37 0.54 -6.51 -23.20
CA THR A 37 1.31 -7.51 -22.45
C THR A 37 1.24 -7.20 -20.95
N LYS A 38 1.37 -5.92 -20.56
CA LYS A 38 1.22 -5.47 -19.17
C LYS A 38 -0.17 -5.80 -18.61
N VAL A 39 -1.23 -5.53 -19.38
CA VAL A 39 -2.60 -5.94 -19.03
C VAL A 39 -2.70 -7.46 -18.88
N GLY A 40 -2.06 -8.22 -19.77
CA GLY A 40 -2.00 -9.68 -19.69
C GLY A 40 -1.33 -10.18 -18.41
N PHE A 41 -0.23 -9.55 -17.97
CA PHE A 41 0.42 -9.87 -16.70
C PHE A 41 -0.48 -9.56 -15.50
N ALA A 42 -1.15 -8.40 -15.49
CA ALA A 42 -2.06 -8.01 -14.42
C ALA A 42 -3.29 -8.94 -14.32
N LEU A 43 -3.88 -9.32 -15.46
CA LEU A 43 -4.96 -10.31 -15.51
C LEU A 43 -4.49 -11.70 -15.09
N GLY A 44 -3.27 -12.09 -15.47
CA GLY A 44 -2.67 -13.37 -15.10
C GLY A 44 -2.43 -13.48 -13.60
N SER A 45 -1.76 -12.49 -13.00
CA SER A 45 -1.50 -12.44 -11.55
C SER A 45 -2.80 -12.31 -10.76
N GLY A 46 -3.70 -11.42 -11.18
CA GLY A 46 -5.02 -11.26 -10.57
C GLY A 46 -5.86 -12.54 -10.64
N GLY A 47 -5.83 -13.24 -11.79
CA GLY A 47 -6.50 -14.53 -11.97
C GLY A 47 -5.96 -15.61 -11.04
N LEU A 48 -4.64 -15.67 -10.83
CA LEU A 48 -4.02 -16.60 -9.87
C LEU A 48 -4.46 -16.32 -8.43
N VAL A 49 -4.49 -15.05 -8.02
CA VAL A 49 -4.96 -14.64 -6.68
C VAL A 49 -6.43 -14.99 -6.49
N ALA A 50 -7.27 -14.68 -7.49
CA ALA A 50 -8.70 -15.00 -7.45
C ALA A 50 -8.95 -16.53 -7.43
N ALA A 51 -8.16 -17.31 -8.15
CA ALA A 51 -8.21 -18.77 -8.10
C ALA A 51 -7.81 -19.31 -6.72
N GLY A 52 -6.77 -18.75 -6.10
CA GLY A 52 -6.37 -19.06 -4.73
C GLY A 52 -7.45 -18.73 -3.71
N ALA A 53 -8.06 -17.55 -3.82
CA ALA A 53 -9.20 -17.16 -2.98
C ALA A 53 -10.39 -18.11 -3.14
N SER A 54 -10.72 -18.48 -4.39
CA SER A 54 -11.78 -19.44 -4.70
C SER A 54 -11.51 -20.82 -4.09
N LEU A 55 -10.25 -21.28 -4.14
CA LEU A 55 -9.85 -22.55 -3.53
C LEU A 55 -10.01 -22.51 -2.01
N ILE A 56 -9.64 -21.41 -1.35
CA ILE A 56 -9.82 -21.25 0.11
C ILE A 56 -11.31 -21.32 0.46
N CYS A 57 -12.16 -20.55 -0.24
CA CYS A 57 -13.60 -20.59 -0.03
C CYS A 57 -14.19 -21.99 -0.24
N PHE A 58 -13.75 -22.69 -1.30
CA PHE A 58 -14.16 -24.07 -1.57
C PHE A 58 -13.76 -25.04 -0.45
N LEU A 59 -12.55 -24.90 0.10
CA LEU A 59 -12.10 -25.70 1.24
C LEU A 59 -12.92 -25.41 2.51
N CYS A 60 -13.31 -24.15 2.74
CA CYS A 60 -14.22 -23.79 3.82
C CYS A 60 -15.61 -24.41 3.62
N GLU A 61 -16.11 -24.47 2.37
CA GLU A 61 -17.37 -25.11 2.03
C GLU A 61 -17.34 -26.62 2.34
N LEU A 62 -16.24 -27.30 1.99
CA LEU A 62 -16.04 -28.71 2.34
C LEU A 62 -15.99 -28.96 3.85
N ALA A 63 -15.54 -27.98 4.64
CA ALA A 63 -15.58 -28.02 6.10
C ALA A 63 -16.99 -27.78 6.69
N GLY A 64 -18.01 -27.66 5.84
CA GLY A 64 -19.41 -27.47 6.23
C GLY A 64 -19.82 -26.02 6.46
N GLN A 65 -18.97 -25.05 6.10
CA GLN A 65 -19.32 -23.62 6.16
C GLN A 65 -20.05 -23.19 4.89
N ARG A 66 -20.98 -22.23 4.98
CA ARG A 66 -21.53 -21.59 3.79
C ARG A 66 -20.60 -20.47 3.35
N ALA A 67 -19.57 -20.82 2.57
CA ALA A 67 -18.67 -19.86 1.96
C ALA A 67 -19.15 -19.54 0.54
N ASP A 68 -19.55 -18.30 0.29
CA ASP A 68 -19.80 -17.82 -1.07
C ASP A 68 -18.51 -17.19 -1.62
N ILE A 69 -17.96 -17.79 -2.67
CA ILE A 69 -16.73 -17.31 -3.34
C ILE A 69 -16.87 -15.86 -3.79
N LEU A 70 -18.07 -15.47 -4.23
CA LEU A 70 -18.35 -14.13 -4.72
C LEU A 70 -18.82 -13.18 -3.60
N GLY A 71 -18.92 -13.66 -2.36
CA GLY A 71 -19.33 -12.85 -1.22
C GLY A 71 -20.68 -12.16 -1.43
N GLY A 72 -21.64 -12.85 -2.07
CA GLY A 72 -22.98 -12.34 -2.38
C GLY A 72 -23.11 -11.62 -3.72
N ALA A 73 -22.01 -11.37 -4.45
CA ALA A 73 -22.08 -10.67 -5.72
C ALA A 73 -22.78 -11.49 -6.81
N THR A 74 -23.84 -10.92 -7.38
CA THR A 74 -24.62 -11.51 -8.48
C THR A 74 -24.84 -10.50 -9.62
N LEU A 75 -25.48 -10.93 -10.71
CA LEU A 75 -25.90 -10.04 -11.82
C LEU A 75 -27.37 -9.61 -11.67
N THR A 76 -27.77 -9.28 -10.45
CA THR A 76 -29.16 -8.90 -10.10
C THR A 76 -29.28 -7.39 -9.89
N LEU A 77 -30.53 -6.90 -9.83
CA LEU A 77 -30.81 -5.51 -9.47
C LEU A 77 -30.36 -5.18 -8.03
N ASP A 78 -30.36 -6.17 -7.14
CA ASP A 78 -29.91 -6.00 -5.76
C ASP A 78 -28.40 -5.75 -5.70
N SER A 79 -27.61 -6.48 -6.49
CA SER A 79 -26.17 -6.23 -6.65
C SER A 79 -25.86 -4.88 -7.29
N LEU A 80 -26.70 -4.42 -8.22
CA LEU A 80 -26.60 -3.06 -8.77
C LEU A 80 -26.88 -2.00 -7.69
N ALA A 81 -27.88 -2.24 -6.83
CA ALA A 81 -28.16 -1.34 -5.70
C ALA A 81 -27.01 -1.33 -4.69
N ALA A 82 -26.41 -2.49 -4.39
CA ALA A 82 -25.22 -2.59 -3.54
C ALA A 82 -24.03 -1.83 -4.15
N ALA A 83 -23.79 -1.96 -5.46
CA ALA A 83 -22.78 -1.18 -6.17
C ALA A 83 -23.03 0.34 -6.05
N ALA A 84 -24.29 0.79 -6.12
CA ALA A 84 -24.63 2.19 -5.92
C ALA A 84 -24.37 2.67 -4.48
N VAL A 85 -24.64 1.83 -3.47
CA VAL A 85 -24.24 2.11 -2.08
C VAL A 85 -22.72 2.21 -1.97
N GLY A 86 -21.99 1.30 -2.61
CA GLY A 86 -20.53 1.31 -2.71
C GLY A 86 -19.98 2.60 -3.32
N LEU A 87 -20.60 3.08 -4.39
CA LEU A 87 -20.24 4.34 -5.03
C LEU A 87 -20.35 5.51 -4.05
N VAL A 88 -21.48 5.62 -3.34
CA VAL A 88 -21.69 6.69 -2.35
C VAL A 88 -20.71 6.56 -1.18
N ALA A 89 -20.47 5.33 -0.72
CA ALA A 89 -19.54 5.00 0.36
C ALA A 89 -18.08 5.28 -0.01
N GLY A 90 -17.69 5.15 -1.28
CA GLY A 90 -16.33 5.43 -1.74
C GLY A 90 -16.02 6.91 -1.96
N ILE A 91 -17.02 7.81 -2.00
CA ILE A 91 -16.79 9.26 -2.19
C ILE A 91 -15.87 9.85 -1.11
N PRO A 92 -16.09 9.60 0.21
CA PRO A 92 -15.17 10.06 1.25
C PRO A 92 -13.74 9.51 1.10
N LEU A 93 -13.58 8.25 0.66
CA LEU A 93 -12.26 7.64 0.43
C LEU A 93 -11.53 8.33 -0.71
N ALA A 94 -12.21 8.53 -1.84
CA ALA A 94 -11.67 9.29 -2.96
C ALA A 94 -11.36 10.75 -2.60
N GLY A 95 -12.21 11.38 -1.78
CA GLY A 95 -11.98 12.73 -1.27
C GLY A 95 -10.72 12.82 -0.40
N LEU A 96 -10.56 11.89 0.55
CA LEU A 96 -9.34 11.78 1.37
C LEU A 96 -8.11 11.57 0.48
N ARG A 97 -8.21 10.68 -0.52
CA ARG A 97 -7.11 10.39 -1.44
C ARG A 97 -6.74 11.60 -2.29
N ALA A 98 -7.72 12.34 -2.78
CA ALA A 98 -7.47 13.58 -3.52
C ALA A 98 -6.80 14.65 -2.65
N VAL A 99 -7.13 14.73 -1.37
CA VAL A 99 -6.48 15.62 -0.40
C VAL A 99 -5.02 15.21 -0.15
N ILE A 100 -4.74 13.90 -0.04
CA ILE A 100 -3.37 13.35 0.10
C ILE A 100 -2.50 13.76 -1.10
N TRP A 101 -3.04 13.72 -2.32
CA TRP A 101 -2.36 14.16 -3.53
C TRP A 101 -2.18 15.69 -3.64
N GLY A 102 -2.88 16.47 -2.81
CA GLY A 102 -2.85 17.92 -2.82
C GLY A 102 -1.47 18.51 -2.48
N PRO A 103 -1.00 19.55 -3.20
CA PRO A 103 0.32 20.15 -2.97
C PRO A 103 0.45 20.78 -1.58
N ASP A 104 -0.65 21.29 -1.03
CA ASP A 104 -0.68 21.90 0.31
C ASP A 104 -0.38 20.89 1.41
N ILE A 105 -0.91 19.67 1.30
CA ILE A 105 -0.67 18.60 2.29
C ILE A 105 0.75 18.05 2.13
N ARG A 106 1.17 17.77 0.89
CA ARG A 106 2.50 17.24 0.59
C ARG A 106 3.63 18.17 1.01
N SER A 107 3.45 19.47 0.87
CA SER A 107 4.45 20.45 1.31
C SER A 107 4.54 20.60 2.85
N ARG A 108 3.49 20.22 3.58
CA ARG A 108 3.43 20.30 5.05
C ARG A 108 3.86 19.02 5.75
N LEU A 109 3.60 17.87 5.14
CA LEU A 109 3.85 16.55 5.72
C LEU A 109 4.80 15.76 4.81
N SER A 110 6.08 15.68 5.19
CA SER A 110 7.11 14.98 4.43
C SER A 110 6.80 13.49 4.26
N SER A 111 6.22 12.85 5.27
CA SER A 111 5.79 11.45 5.23
C SER A 111 4.68 11.20 4.20
N VAL A 112 3.72 12.12 4.07
CA VAL A 112 2.69 12.04 3.02
C VAL A 112 3.32 12.21 1.64
N ASN A 113 4.23 13.18 1.49
CA ASN A 113 4.92 13.34 0.22
C ASN A 113 5.70 12.08 -0.17
N LYS A 114 6.40 11.46 0.78
CA LYS A 114 7.15 10.23 0.50
C LYS A 114 6.23 9.04 0.19
N MET A 115 5.11 8.90 0.90
CA MET A 115 4.11 7.88 0.60
C MET A 115 3.59 8.02 -0.85
N VAL A 116 3.28 9.24 -1.29
CA VAL A 116 2.84 9.50 -2.66
C VAL A 116 3.95 9.27 -3.69
N GLU A 117 5.21 9.58 -3.36
CA GLU A 117 6.36 9.22 -4.21
C GLU A 117 6.48 7.71 -4.40
N LEU A 118 6.31 6.92 -3.34
CA LEU A 118 6.35 5.45 -3.44
C LEU A 118 5.21 4.90 -4.31
N GLU A 119 4.02 5.47 -4.20
CA GLU A 119 2.88 5.11 -5.05
C GLU A 119 3.10 5.49 -6.51
N GLU A 120 3.69 6.66 -6.75
CA GLU A 120 4.04 7.10 -8.10
C GLU A 120 5.13 6.21 -8.72
N GLU A 121 6.19 5.90 -7.96
CA GLU A 121 7.26 4.98 -8.36
C GLU A 121 6.69 3.61 -8.74
N TYR A 122 5.74 3.09 -7.97
CA TYR A 122 5.06 1.80 -8.24
C TYR A 122 4.18 1.83 -9.50
N TYR A 123 3.30 2.83 -9.65
CA TYR A 123 2.31 2.85 -10.74
C TYR A 123 2.86 3.37 -12.07
N GLN A 124 3.88 4.24 -12.06
CA GLN A 124 4.44 4.83 -13.27
C GLN A 124 4.89 3.78 -14.33
N PRO A 125 5.72 2.76 -14.01
CA PRO A 125 6.15 1.77 -15.00
C PRO A 125 4.99 0.95 -15.57
N ILE A 126 4.00 0.64 -14.73
CA ILE A 126 2.79 -0.10 -15.10
C ILE A 126 1.96 0.71 -16.10
N LEU A 127 1.72 1.99 -15.82
CA LEU A 127 0.82 2.84 -16.62
C LEU A 127 1.45 3.44 -17.87
N ALA A 128 2.78 3.39 -17.99
CA ALA A 128 3.49 3.91 -19.15
C ALA A 128 2.92 3.32 -20.46
N GLY A 129 2.46 4.20 -21.35
CA GLY A 129 1.93 3.83 -22.67
C GLY A 129 0.53 3.21 -22.68
N MET A 130 -0.12 3.04 -21.52
CA MET A 130 -1.50 2.54 -21.46
C MET A 130 -2.52 3.62 -21.81
N ASN A 131 -3.58 3.23 -22.51
CA ASN A 131 -4.79 4.06 -22.64
C ASN A 131 -5.73 3.91 -21.43
N ASP A 132 -6.79 4.73 -21.36
CA ASP A 132 -7.75 4.72 -20.25
C ASP A 132 -8.42 3.37 -20.01
N VAL A 133 -8.74 2.65 -21.09
CA VAL A 133 -9.41 1.35 -21.02
C VAL A 133 -8.46 0.29 -20.46
N GLN A 134 -7.22 0.26 -20.94
CA GLN A 134 -6.19 -0.67 -20.46
C GLN A 134 -5.87 -0.40 -18.99
N ALA A 135 -5.71 0.87 -18.61
CA ALA A 135 -5.50 1.25 -17.22
C ALA A 135 -6.67 0.83 -16.32
N ALA A 136 -7.92 1.03 -16.77
CA ALA A 136 -9.09 0.60 -16.02
C ALA A 136 -9.18 -0.93 -15.84
N ILE A 137 -8.80 -1.71 -16.87
CA ILE A 137 -8.74 -3.18 -16.79
C ILE A 137 -7.65 -3.61 -15.80
N THR A 138 -6.45 -3.04 -15.91
CA THR A 138 -5.34 -3.30 -14.99
C THR A 138 -5.74 -3.01 -13.55
N LEU A 139 -6.36 -1.84 -13.31
CA LEU A 139 -6.82 -1.47 -11.98
C LEU A 139 -7.88 -2.45 -11.45
N THR A 140 -8.86 -2.82 -12.27
CA THR A 140 -9.88 -3.82 -11.91
C THR A 140 -9.24 -5.15 -11.54
N SER A 141 -8.20 -5.56 -12.27
CA SER A 141 -7.47 -6.81 -12.04
C SER A 141 -6.59 -6.80 -10.79
N GLU A 142 -6.27 -5.63 -10.24
CA GLU A 142 -5.56 -5.47 -8.98
C GLU A 142 -6.53 -5.44 -7.79
N VAL A 143 -7.60 -4.65 -7.91
CA VAL A 143 -8.57 -4.43 -6.82
C VAL A 143 -9.45 -5.66 -6.58
N LEU A 144 -10.04 -6.24 -7.63
CA LEU A 144 -11.02 -7.32 -7.45
C LEU A 144 -10.41 -8.57 -6.80
N PRO A 145 -9.26 -9.11 -7.26
CA PRO A 145 -8.66 -10.28 -6.62
C PRO A 145 -8.19 -10.01 -5.19
N THR A 146 -7.69 -8.79 -4.93
CA THR A 146 -7.32 -8.35 -3.58
C THR A 146 -8.53 -8.34 -2.65
N LEU A 147 -9.69 -7.89 -3.11
CA LEU A 147 -10.92 -7.96 -2.32
C LEU A 147 -11.41 -9.38 -2.13
N LEU A 148 -11.33 -10.24 -3.13
CA LEU A 148 -11.71 -11.66 -3.01
C LEU A 148 -10.86 -12.40 -1.96
N ILE A 149 -9.55 -12.13 -1.93
CA ILE A 149 -8.69 -12.77 -0.94
C ILE A 149 -8.89 -12.18 0.47
N LEU A 150 -9.04 -10.86 0.60
CA LEU A 150 -9.16 -10.19 1.91
C LEU A 150 -10.53 -10.34 2.55
N LEU A 151 -11.61 -10.29 1.75
CA LEU A 151 -12.97 -10.33 2.25
C LEU A 151 -13.48 -11.77 2.31
N PRO A 152 -14.03 -12.40 1.25
CA PRO A 152 -14.62 -13.73 1.42
C PRO A 152 -13.59 -14.77 1.89
N ALA A 153 -12.43 -14.92 1.22
CA ALA A 153 -11.50 -16.00 1.56
C ALA A 153 -10.91 -15.90 2.97
N ALA A 154 -10.31 -14.75 3.33
CA ALA A 154 -9.73 -14.57 4.65
C ALA A 154 -10.79 -14.50 5.76
N GLN A 155 -11.92 -13.80 5.53
CA GLN A 155 -12.96 -13.68 6.56
C GLN A 155 -13.61 -15.03 6.85
N TYR A 156 -13.93 -15.86 5.85
CA TYR A 156 -14.52 -17.18 6.13
C TYR A 156 -13.55 -18.09 6.87
N GLY A 157 -12.28 -18.15 6.45
CA GLY A 157 -11.27 -18.98 7.11
C GLY A 157 -11.01 -18.56 8.57
N LEU A 158 -10.87 -17.25 8.80
CA LEU A 158 -10.61 -16.70 10.13
C LEU A 158 -11.85 -16.79 11.03
N THR A 159 -13.04 -16.46 10.53
CA THR A 159 -14.29 -16.54 11.30
C THR A 159 -14.56 -17.97 11.75
N PHE A 160 -14.32 -18.96 10.88
CA PHE A 160 -14.41 -20.37 11.25
C PHE A 160 -13.43 -20.72 12.36
N SER A 161 -12.16 -20.34 12.19
CA SER A 161 -11.10 -20.61 13.17
C SER A 161 -11.43 -19.98 14.53
N TYR A 162 -11.81 -18.70 14.55
CA TYR A 162 -12.19 -18.00 15.78
C TYR A 162 -13.50 -18.53 16.38
N GLY A 163 -14.46 -18.96 15.57
CA GLY A 163 -15.69 -19.59 16.05
C GLY A 163 -15.38 -20.79 16.96
N VAL A 164 -14.49 -21.69 16.51
CA VAL A 164 -14.06 -22.85 17.30
C VAL A 164 -13.41 -22.42 18.63
N TYR A 165 -12.53 -21.42 18.61
CA TYR A 165 -11.89 -20.92 19.84
C TYR A 165 -12.88 -20.22 20.79
N CYS A 166 -13.80 -19.44 20.25
CA CYS A 166 -14.81 -18.71 21.02
C CYS A 166 -15.80 -19.68 21.68
N GLU A 167 -16.26 -20.72 20.97
CA GLU A 167 -17.12 -21.77 21.52
C GLU A 167 -16.44 -22.51 22.68
N LEU A 168 -15.18 -22.93 22.49
CA LEU A 168 -14.42 -23.61 23.53
C LEU A 168 -14.26 -22.72 24.77
N THR A 169 -13.96 -21.44 24.57
CA THR A 169 -13.79 -20.46 25.65
C THR A 169 -15.10 -20.19 26.38
N ALA A 170 -16.21 -20.04 25.64
CA ALA A 170 -17.53 -19.82 26.20
C ALA A 170 -17.98 -21.00 27.09
N GLN A 171 -17.67 -22.23 26.67
CA GLN A 171 -17.92 -23.44 27.45
C GLN A 171 -17.09 -23.47 28.75
N LEU A 172 -15.81 -23.07 28.69
CA LEU A 172 -14.90 -23.06 29.85
C LEU A 172 -15.24 -21.98 30.88
N VAL A 173 -15.70 -20.81 30.43
CA VAL A 173 -15.95 -19.63 31.30
C VAL A 173 -17.42 -19.52 31.72
N HIS A 174 -18.29 -20.42 31.25
CA HIS A 174 -19.75 -20.36 31.46
C HIS A 174 -20.37 -19.00 31.07
N ALA A 175 -19.81 -18.35 30.03
CA ALA A 175 -20.32 -17.09 29.52
C ALA A 175 -21.62 -17.36 28.73
N LYS A 176 -22.78 -17.13 29.36
CA LYS A 176 -24.10 -17.36 28.73
C LYS A 176 -24.50 -16.32 27.69
N ASP A 177 -23.90 -15.13 27.74
CA ASP A 177 -24.32 -13.97 26.94
C ASP A 177 -23.32 -13.62 25.83
N LEU A 178 -22.34 -14.48 25.53
CA LEU A 178 -21.37 -14.22 24.47
C LEU A 178 -21.98 -14.60 23.10
N ASP A 179 -22.17 -13.60 22.25
CA ASP A 179 -22.45 -13.83 20.82
C ASP A 179 -21.16 -14.27 20.12
N VAL A 180 -21.00 -15.60 20.03
CA VAL A 180 -19.85 -16.26 19.41
C VAL A 180 -19.67 -15.81 17.96
N THR A 181 -20.77 -15.68 17.21
CA THR A 181 -20.73 -15.33 15.78
C THR A 181 -20.29 -13.90 15.57
N ALA A 182 -20.91 -12.93 16.26
CA ALA A 182 -20.52 -11.53 16.14
C ALA A 182 -19.06 -11.30 16.60
N THR A 183 -18.63 -12.03 17.64
CA THR A 183 -17.26 -11.94 18.15
C THR A 183 -16.24 -12.51 17.18
N SER A 184 -16.48 -13.71 16.63
CA SER A 184 -15.56 -14.37 15.70
C SER A 184 -15.42 -13.58 14.39
N GLU A 185 -16.52 -13.04 13.88
CA GLU A 185 -16.52 -12.15 12.72
C GLU A 185 -15.72 -10.87 13.01
N THR A 186 -15.97 -10.19 14.12
CA THR A 186 -15.25 -8.96 14.46
C THR A 186 -13.74 -9.20 14.59
N LEU A 187 -13.35 -10.30 15.25
CA LEU A 187 -11.94 -10.69 15.36
C LEU A 187 -11.33 -11.01 13.99
N ALA A 188 -12.05 -11.72 13.11
CA ALA A 188 -11.60 -11.98 11.75
C ALA A 188 -11.31 -10.68 10.98
N LEU A 189 -12.18 -9.67 11.08
CA LEU A 189 -11.98 -8.39 10.41
C LEU A 189 -10.76 -7.64 10.95
N LEU A 190 -10.62 -7.57 12.27
CA LEU A 190 -9.50 -6.89 12.92
C LEU A 190 -8.16 -7.59 12.61
N THR A 191 -8.15 -8.93 12.57
CA THR A 191 -6.95 -9.69 12.21
C THR A 191 -6.58 -9.48 10.75
N THR A 192 -7.53 -9.50 9.82
CA THR A 192 -7.24 -9.19 8.41
C THR A 192 -6.70 -7.77 8.27
N ALA A 193 -7.31 -6.78 8.92
CA ALA A 193 -6.82 -5.39 8.90
C ALA A 193 -5.40 -5.27 9.48
N ALA A 194 -5.11 -5.96 10.58
CA ALA A 194 -3.78 -5.98 11.18
C ALA A 194 -2.74 -6.65 10.27
N LEU A 195 -3.08 -7.77 9.64
CA LEU A 195 -2.19 -8.46 8.68
C LEU A 195 -1.93 -7.59 7.44
N THR A 196 -2.95 -6.90 6.93
CA THR A 196 -2.78 -5.94 5.83
C THR A 196 -1.88 -4.78 6.26
N ALA A 197 -2.05 -4.24 7.47
CA ALA A 197 -1.18 -3.20 8.01
C ALA A 197 0.28 -3.66 8.09
N ILE A 198 0.51 -4.87 8.60
CA ILE A 198 1.86 -5.46 8.68
C ILE A 198 2.44 -5.66 7.29
N GLY A 199 1.67 -6.17 6.34
CA GLY A 199 2.09 -6.30 4.94
C GLY A 199 2.53 -4.95 4.36
N GLN A 200 1.76 -3.89 4.61
CA GLN A 200 2.12 -2.54 4.16
C GLN A 200 3.32 -1.95 4.90
N LEU A 201 3.52 -2.26 6.18
CA LEU A 201 4.75 -1.87 6.89
C LEU A 201 5.98 -2.52 6.28
N VAL A 202 5.89 -3.78 5.87
CA VAL A 202 6.99 -4.50 5.21
C VAL A 202 7.23 -3.95 3.82
N ASN A 203 6.18 -3.80 3.00
CA ASN A 203 6.29 -3.29 1.62
C ASN A 203 6.77 -1.84 1.57
N GLY A 204 6.33 -1.00 2.50
CA GLY A 204 6.74 0.40 2.57
C GLY A 204 8.04 0.63 3.33
N SER A 205 8.68 -0.41 3.87
CA SER A 205 9.93 -0.25 4.63
C SER A 205 11.10 0.11 3.71
N ILE A 206 12.04 0.89 4.25
CA ILE A 206 13.30 1.16 3.56
C ILE A 206 14.03 -0.16 3.29
N SER A 207 14.53 -0.34 2.06
CA SER A 207 15.34 -1.51 1.70
C SER A 207 16.51 -1.67 2.68
N GLU A 208 16.82 -2.91 3.05
CA GLU A 208 17.91 -3.22 3.97
C GLU A 208 19.25 -2.68 3.45
N GLU A 209 19.47 -2.73 2.13
CA GLU A 209 20.68 -2.21 1.47
C GLU A 209 20.79 -0.68 1.57
N GLN A 210 19.67 0.01 1.37
CA GLN A 210 19.59 1.47 1.52
C GLN A 210 19.84 1.86 2.97
N LYS A 211 19.22 1.16 3.91
CA LYS A 211 19.43 1.40 5.34
C LYS A 211 20.89 1.18 5.73
N GLN A 212 21.49 0.07 5.29
CA GLN A 212 22.90 -0.22 5.54
C GLN A 212 23.81 0.86 4.96
N THR A 213 23.53 1.33 3.74
CA THR A 213 24.30 2.42 3.12
C THR A 213 24.19 3.72 3.92
N VAL A 214 23.00 4.04 4.42
CA VAL A 214 22.80 5.22 5.28
C VAL A 214 23.59 5.07 6.58
N ASP A 215 23.52 3.91 7.22
CA ASP A 215 24.24 3.61 8.47
C ASP A 215 25.77 3.69 8.25
N ASP A 216 26.29 3.06 7.20
CA ASP A 216 27.70 3.13 6.81
C ASP A 216 28.14 4.56 6.49
N ALA A 217 27.29 5.33 5.82
CA ALA A 217 27.56 6.74 5.50
C ALA A 217 27.57 7.61 6.76
N LEU A 218 26.71 7.32 7.75
CA LEU A 218 26.69 7.99 9.05
C LEU A 218 27.96 7.68 9.86
N GLU A 219 28.39 6.42 9.90
CA GLU A 219 29.62 6.03 10.59
C GLU A 219 30.87 6.67 9.96
N ASN A 220 30.90 6.76 8.63
CA ASN A 220 32.02 7.34 7.89
C ASN A 220 31.95 8.86 7.69
N ALA A 221 30.86 9.51 8.11
CA ALA A 221 30.62 10.94 7.88
C ALA A 221 31.76 11.80 8.44
N ASP A 222 32.19 11.55 9.68
CA ASP A 222 33.25 12.32 10.33
C ASP A 222 34.56 12.27 9.54
N ARG A 223 34.99 11.06 9.15
CA ARG A 223 36.22 10.86 8.39
C ARG A 223 36.12 11.54 7.03
N TYR A 224 35.00 11.39 6.34
CA TYR A 224 34.79 11.98 5.02
C TYR A 224 34.85 13.51 5.07
N TYR A 225 34.08 14.14 5.96
CA TYR A 225 33.98 15.59 6.00
C TYR A 225 35.30 16.23 6.44
N ARG A 226 36.05 15.61 7.35
CA ARG A 226 37.41 16.05 7.69
C ARG A 226 38.37 16.02 6.50
N LEU A 227 38.29 15.00 5.65
CA LEU A 227 39.17 14.87 4.48
C LEU A 227 38.78 15.83 3.35
N MET A 228 37.49 15.96 3.06
CA MET A 228 37.00 16.80 1.96
C MET A 228 37.14 18.30 2.23
N TRP A 229 37.18 18.71 3.50
CA TRP A 229 37.31 20.12 3.90
C TRP A 229 38.75 20.57 4.13
N MET A 230 39.77 19.78 3.79
CA MET A 230 41.18 20.23 3.79
C MET A 230 41.52 21.22 2.64
N GLN A 231 40.52 21.81 1.99
CA GLN A 231 40.71 22.76 0.89
C GLN A 231 41.11 24.15 1.40
N PRO A 232 41.96 24.90 0.65
CA PRO A 232 42.37 26.25 1.03
C PRO A 232 41.15 27.17 1.23
N GLY A 233 41.07 27.83 2.38
CA GLY A 233 40.00 28.78 2.70
C GLY A 233 38.78 28.21 3.42
N ARG A 234 38.80 26.93 3.83
CA ARG A 234 37.77 26.33 4.68
C ARG A 234 38.29 26.05 6.09
N THR A 235 37.42 26.20 7.08
CA THR A 235 37.76 25.99 8.50
C THR A 235 37.33 24.60 8.97
N GLN A 236 37.88 24.17 10.11
CA GLN A 236 37.48 22.93 10.77
C GLN A 236 36.02 23.02 11.28
N GLU A 237 35.54 24.21 11.62
CA GLU A 237 34.15 24.46 12.02
C GLU A 237 33.19 24.16 10.85
N ASP A 238 33.52 24.61 9.63
CA ASP A 238 32.73 24.34 8.43
C ASP A 238 32.56 22.83 8.17
N ALA A 239 33.60 22.03 8.47
CA ALA A 239 33.57 20.59 8.32
C ALA A 239 32.65 19.91 9.36
N GLN A 240 32.64 20.42 10.60
CA GLN A 240 31.76 19.92 11.65
C GLN A 240 30.29 20.27 11.37
N ASP A 241 30.03 21.48 10.86
CA ASP A 241 28.67 21.91 10.51
C ASP A 241 28.13 21.12 9.32
N ALA A 242 28.94 20.87 8.29
CA ALA A 242 28.56 20.02 7.16
C ALA A 242 28.28 18.57 7.60
N ARG A 243 29.09 18.03 8.52
CA ARG A 243 28.86 16.71 9.11
C ARG A 243 27.53 16.66 9.86
N ARG A 244 27.26 17.61 10.76
CA ARG A 244 26.01 17.67 11.52
C ARG A 244 24.79 17.79 10.61
N ALA A 245 24.89 18.62 9.57
CA ALA A 245 23.84 18.75 8.57
C ALA A 245 23.57 17.41 7.86
N PHE A 246 24.63 16.67 7.50
CA PHE A 246 24.49 15.34 6.89
C PHE A 246 23.88 14.32 7.84
N GLU A 247 24.36 14.23 9.08
CA GLU A 247 23.79 13.33 10.09
C GLU A 247 22.31 13.61 10.33
N TYR A 248 21.93 14.89 10.39
CA TYR A 248 20.55 15.30 10.53
C TYR A 248 19.69 14.89 9.32
N VAL A 249 20.16 15.15 8.09
CA VAL A 249 19.44 14.79 6.86
C VAL A 249 19.29 13.27 6.72
N ALA A 250 20.34 12.50 7.00
CA ALA A 250 20.31 11.04 6.94
C ALA A 250 19.34 10.43 7.96
N ARG A 251 19.31 10.93 9.20
CA ARG A 251 18.32 10.48 10.19
C ARG A 251 16.89 10.88 9.80
N THR A 252 16.70 12.13 9.38
CA THR A 252 15.40 12.64 8.93
C THR A 252 14.87 11.84 7.75
N TYR A 253 15.75 11.39 6.85
CA TYR A 253 15.40 10.51 5.73
C TYR A 253 14.82 9.18 6.22
N VAL A 254 15.51 8.49 7.12
CA VAL A 254 15.03 7.20 7.68
C VAL A 254 13.73 7.40 8.47
N ASP A 255 13.64 8.45 9.28
CA ASP A 255 12.44 8.77 10.07
C ASP A 255 11.24 9.06 9.15
N THR A 256 11.43 9.85 8.09
CA THR A 256 10.37 10.18 7.12
C THR A 256 9.86 8.93 6.41
N TRP A 257 10.76 8.01 6.05
CA TRP A 257 10.38 6.70 5.48
C TRP A 257 9.54 5.88 6.46
N GLN A 258 10.00 5.71 7.70
CA GLN A 258 9.25 4.94 8.70
C GLN A 258 7.88 5.55 9.00
N GLU A 259 7.78 6.87 9.05
CA GLU A 259 6.50 7.57 9.20
C GLU A 259 5.58 7.35 8.00
N ALA A 260 6.12 7.39 6.78
CA ALA A 260 5.36 7.12 5.56
C ALA A 260 4.83 5.68 5.54
N SER A 261 5.65 4.67 5.88
CA SER A 261 5.20 3.27 5.94
C SER A 261 4.13 3.07 7.00
N ARG A 262 4.29 3.68 8.19
CA ARG A 262 3.29 3.61 9.27
C ARG A 262 1.97 4.26 8.87
N LEU A 263 2.02 5.42 8.21
CA LEU A 263 0.83 6.10 7.72
C LEU A 263 0.11 5.24 6.67
N SER A 264 0.84 4.70 5.69
CA SER A 264 0.30 3.80 4.68
C SER A 264 -0.36 2.56 5.31
N ALA A 265 0.31 1.94 6.29
CA ALA A 265 -0.23 0.79 7.01
C ALA A 265 -1.51 1.12 7.80
N MET A 266 -1.57 2.29 8.44
CA MET A 266 -2.79 2.75 9.13
C MET A 266 -3.94 2.99 8.16
N LEU A 267 -3.67 3.61 7.00
CA LEU A 267 -4.67 3.84 5.96
C LEU A 267 -5.20 2.51 5.41
N ALA A 268 -4.31 1.56 5.09
CA ALA A 268 -4.72 0.26 4.58
C ALA A 268 -5.53 -0.55 5.62
N ALA A 269 -5.14 -0.50 6.90
CA ALA A 269 -5.94 -1.11 7.97
C ALA A 269 -7.34 -0.49 8.07
N GLY A 270 -7.41 0.83 8.04
CA GLY A 270 -8.67 1.58 8.07
C GLY A 270 -9.56 1.27 6.88
N GLU A 271 -8.98 1.15 5.69
CA GLU A 271 -9.66 0.78 4.46
C GLU A 271 -10.22 -0.64 4.53
N VAL A 272 -9.44 -1.63 4.98
CA VAL A 272 -9.93 -3.02 5.15
C VAL A 272 -11.10 -3.08 6.14
N ILE A 273 -11.01 -2.36 7.27
CA ILE A 273 -12.11 -2.28 8.24
C ILE A 273 -13.34 -1.66 7.59
N TYR A 274 -13.17 -0.53 6.90
CA TYR A 274 -14.27 0.19 6.26
C TYR A 274 -14.96 -0.66 5.19
N LEU A 275 -14.20 -1.26 4.28
CA LEU A 275 -14.70 -2.10 3.20
C LEU A 275 -15.31 -3.40 3.75
N GLY A 276 -14.73 -3.99 4.80
CA GLY A 276 -15.30 -5.16 5.46
C GLY A 276 -16.62 -4.88 6.16
N LEU A 277 -16.76 -3.72 6.82
CA LEU A 277 -18.03 -3.28 7.39
C LEU A 277 -19.07 -3.00 6.30
N LEU A 278 -18.66 -2.36 5.21
CA LEU A 278 -19.53 -2.11 4.05
C LEU A 278 -20.02 -3.42 3.41
N TRP A 279 -19.13 -4.40 3.28
CA TRP A 279 -19.46 -5.73 2.79
C TRP A 279 -20.49 -6.41 3.69
N ARG A 280 -20.28 -6.41 5.01
CA ARG A 280 -21.25 -6.99 5.97
C ARG A 280 -22.60 -6.28 5.97
N ALA A 281 -22.60 -4.96 5.84
CA ALA A 281 -23.82 -4.17 5.84
C ALA A 281 -24.68 -4.40 4.59
N THR A 282 -24.04 -4.68 3.45
CA THR A 282 -24.72 -4.88 2.16
C THR A 282 -24.96 -6.35 1.82
N GLY A 283 -24.13 -7.25 2.35
CA GLY A 283 -24.12 -8.66 2.00
C GLY A 283 -23.65 -8.93 0.57
N ASP A 284 -23.01 -7.96 -0.09
CA ASP A 284 -22.63 -8.06 -1.50
C ASP A 284 -21.25 -7.42 -1.75
N LEU A 285 -20.37 -8.15 -2.41
CA LEU A 285 -18.99 -7.74 -2.70
C LEU A 285 -18.88 -6.59 -3.73
N TRP A 286 -19.92 -6.32 -4.52
CA TRP A 286 -19.91 -5.18 -5.44
C TRP A 286 -19.86 -3.83 -4.72
N ALA A 287 -20.43 -3.73 -3.50
CA ALA A 287 -20.35 -2.52 -2.70
C ALA A 287 -18.90 -2.15 -2.32
N PRO A 288 -18.12 -3.01 -1.63
CA PRO A 288 -16.72 -2.72 -1.34
C PRO A 288 -15.86 -2.64 -2.60
N PHE A 289 -16.17 -3.39 -3.66
CA PHE A 289 -15.44 -3.27 -4.93
C PHE A 289 -15.53 -1.87 -5.52
N VAL A 290 -16.74 -1.34 -5.71
CA VAL A 290 -16.92 0.00 -6.26
C VAL A 290 -16.34 1.06 -5.31
N ALA A 291 -16.50 0.88 -4.00
CA ALA A 291 -15.94 1.80 -3.01
C ALA A 291 -14.41 1.87 -3.06
N ALA A 292 -13.72 0.73 -3.22
CA ALA A 292 -12.26 0.64 -3.32
C ALA A 292 -11.73 1.15 -4.68
N MET A 293 -12.48 0.94 -5.77
CA MET A 293 -12.07 1.45 -7.09
C MET A 293 -11.91 2.97 -7.11
N LEU A 294 -12.74 3.71 -6.38
CA LEU A 294 -12.74 5.18 -6.39
C LEU A 294 -11.42 5.82 -5.91
N PRO A 295 -10.84 5.52 -4.73
CA PRO A 295 -9.55 6.05 -4.33
C PRO A 295 -8.42 5.64 -5.29
N HIS A 296 -8.41 4.40 -5.80
CA HIS A 296 -7.40 4.02 -6.78
C HIS A 296 -7.53 4.75 -8.13
N MET A 297 -8.76 5.05 -8.57
CA MET A 297 -8.98 5.91 -9.74
C MET A 297 -8.39 7.32 -9.54
N VAL A 298 -8.43 7.84 -8.31
CA VAL A 298 -7.79 9.11 -7.95
C VAL A 298 -6.28 9.02 -8.10
N ASP A 299 -5.66 7.95 -7.59
CA ASP A 299 -4.21 7.74 -7.72
C ASP A 299 -3.78 7.67 -9.18
N PHE A 300 -4.48 6.85 -9.96
CA PHE A 300 -4.25 6.71 -11.40
C PHE A 300 -4.34 8.04 -12.14
N TYR A 301 -5.37 8.83 -11.82
CA TYR A 301 -5.56 10.14 -12.44
C TYR A 301 -4.37 11.07 -12.14
N PHE A 302 -3.91 11.13 -10.88
CA PHE A 302 -2.81 12.00 -10.51
C PHE A 302 -1.46 11.54 -11.05
N VAL A 303 -1.17 10.23 -11.03
CA VAL A 303 0.05 9.65 -11.62
C VAL A 303 0.10 9.96 -13.11
N ARG A 304 -0.99 9.70 -13.85
CA ARG A 304 -1.03 9.99 -15.30
C ARG A 304 -0.85 11.47 -15.60
N LYS A 305 -1.53 12.34 -14.85
CA LYS A 305 -1.36 13.79 -15.00
C LYS A 305 0.10 14.23 -14.83
N ARG A 306 0.85 13.61 -13.90
CA ARG A 306 2.29 13.89 -13.71
C ARG A 306 3.14 13.42 -14.88
N MET A 307 2.86 12.21 -15.39
CA MET A 307 3.53 11.67 -16.57
C MET A 307 3.36 12.56 -17.79
N ASP A 308 2.13 13.04 -18.03
CA ASP A 308 1.85 13.96 -19.14
C ASP A 308 2.63 15.27 -18.99
N THR A 309 2.73 15.83 -17.78
CA THR A 309 3.51 17.05 -17.53
C THR A 309 5.03 16.85 -17.64
N ALA A 310 5.55 15.65 -17.40
CA ALA A 310 6.97 15.36 -17.54
C ALA A 310 7.41 15.19 -19.01
N SER A 311 6.46 14.92 -19.91
CA SER A 311 6.68 14.73 -21.36
C SER A 311 6.59 16.01 -22.20
N ALA A 312 6.09 17.10 -21.60
CA ALA A 312 5.86 18.40 -22.24
C ALA A 312 7.02 19.38 -22.00
#